data_AF-A0A9E3A6G1-F1
#
_entry.id   AF-A0A9E3A6G1-F1
#
_cell.length_a   1.000
_cell.length_b   1.000
_cell.length_c   1.000
_cell.angle_alpha   90.00
_cell.angle_beta   90.00
_cell.angle_gamma   90.00
#
_symmetry.space_group_name_H-M   'P 1'
#
loop_
_entity.id
_entity.type
_entity.pdbx_description
1 polymer ?
#
loop_
_entity_poly.entity_id
_entity_poly.type
_entity_poly.pdbx_seq_one_letter_code
_entity_poly.pdbx_strand_id
1 'polypeptide(L)'
;QMLNDLKTLAQQKGVALPESASIKDMAQMKLMERSSGAEFDKKYMDEMVKDHQKDLKDAQDIAAKAKDADFKAAVQKASTKINEHLQLAQRIAGSPAAGSTSSTGSKKEVNPGINYSK
;
A
#
# COMPACT_ATOMS: atom_id res chain seq x y z
N GLN A 1 6.84 2.35 9.70
CA GLN A 1 7.29 1.62 10.91
C GLN A 1 7.68 0.17 10.62
N MET A 2 6.76 -0.69 10.13
CA MET A 2 7.02 -2.14 9.92
C MET A 2 8.29 -2.47 9.11
N LEU A 3 8.49 -1.81 7.97
CA LEU A 3 9.66 -2.05 7.12
C LEU A 3 10.99 -1.77 7.83
N ASN A 4 11.04 -0.75 8.68
CA ASN A 4 12.26 -0.40 9.42
C ASN A 4 12.54 -1.44 10.51
N ASP A 5 11.51 -1.89 11.23
CA ASP A 5 11.65 -2.94 12.26
C ASP A 5 12.19 -4.25 11.65
N LEU A 6 11.70 -4.64 10.46
CA LEU A 6 12.19 -5.81 9.71
C LEU A 6 13.63 -5.63 9.20
N LYS A 7 13.98 -4.44 8.70
CA LYS A 7 15.36 -4.12 8.27
C LYS A 7 16.35 -4.25 9.42
N THR A 8 16.02 -3.69 10.59
CA THR A 8 16.86 -3.80 11.79
C THR A 8 17.05 -5.25 12.20
N LEU A 9 15.98 -6.04 12.22
CA LEU A 9 16.08 -7.47 12.57
C LEU A 9 16.93 -8.24 11.55
N ALA A 10 16.76 -7.99 10.26
CA ALA A 10 17.56 -8.63 9.21
C ALA A 10 19.04 -8.32 9.36
N GLN A 11 19.39 -7.05 9.63
CA GLN A 11 20.77 -6.63 9.92
C GLN A 11 21.34 -7.33 11.16
N GLN A 12 20.58 -7.38 12.26
CA GLN A 12 21.00 -8.07 13.49
C GLN A 12 21.24 -9.56 13.28
N LYS A 13 20.49 -10.20 12.39
CA LYS A 13 20.61 -11.64 12.07
C LYS A 13 21.54 -11.91 10.88
N GLY A 14 22.18 -10.89 10.31
CA GLY A 14 23.11 -11.02 9.16
C GLY A 14 22.44 -11.45 7.85
N VAL A 15 21.14 -11.20 7.69
CA VAL A 15 20.36 -11.58 6.50
C VAL A 15 20.33 -10.41 5.52
N ALA A 16 20.75 -10.65 4.28
CA ALA A 16 20.61 -9.68 3.20
C ALA A 16 19.15 -9.58 2.74
N LEU A 17 18.66 -8.35 2.61
CA LEU A 17 17.34 -8.07 2.06
C LEU A 17 17.44 -7.79 0.56
N PRO A 18 16.41 -8.12 -0.23
CA PRO A 18 16.35 -7.72 -1.63
C PRO A 18 16.37 -6.18 -1.74
N GLU A 19 17.16 -5.68 -2.69
CA GLU A 19 17.35 -4.23 -2.91
C GLU A 19 16.27 -3.61 -3.79
N SER A 20 15.50 -4.43 -4.51
CA SER A 20 14.50 -3.99 -5.47
C SER A 20 13.16 -4.71 -5.29
N ALA A 21 12.10 -4.07 -5.76
CA ALA A 21 10.78 -4.67 -5.86
C ALA A 21 10.78 -5.84 -6.85
N SER A 22 9.85 -6.77 -6.72
CA SER A 22 9.77 -7.90 -7.64
C SER A 22 9.36 -7.45 -9.05
N ILE A 23 9.66 -8.27 -10.06
CA ILE A 23 9.22 -8.02 -11.45
C ILE A 23 7.69 -7.85 -11.53
N LYS A 24 6.95 -8.61 -10.72
CA LYS A 24 5.48 -8.52 -10.64
C LYS A 24 5.04 -7.14 -10.13
N ASP A 25 5.66 -6.65 -9.06
CA ASP A 25 5.30 -5.37 -8.45
C ASP A 25 5.66 -4.21 -9.39
N MET A 26 6.80 -4.29 -10.08
CA MET A 26 7.18 -3.30 -11.10
C MET A 26 6.19 -3.28 -12.28
N ALA A 27 5.71 -4.45 -12.72
CA ALA A 27 4.70 -4.52 -13.76
C ALA A 27 3.34 -3.95 -13.31
N GLN A 28 2.92 -4.22 -12.07
CA GLN A 28 1.72 -3.63 -11.48
C GLN A 28 1.84 -2.10 -11.39
N MET A 29 2.98 -1.56 -10.93
CA MET A 29 3.22 -0.10 -10.91
C MET A 29 3.08 0.51 -12.30
N LYS A 30 3.72 -0.08 -13.32
CA LYS A 30 3.63 0.42 -14.70
C LYS A 30 2.21 0.37 -15.28
N LEU A 31 1.41 -0.61 -14.86
CA LEU A 31 0.00 -0.71 -15.27
C LEU A 31 -0.87 0.36 -14.57
N MET A 32 -0.52 0.74 -13.34
CA MET A 32 -1.18 1.82 -12.61
C MET A 32 -0.85 3.20 -13.17
N GLU A 33 0.39 3.43 -13.61
CA GLU A 33 0.83 4.68 -14.27
C GLU A 33 -0.01 5.06 -15.50
N ARG A 34 -0.70 4.09 -16.13
CA ARG A 34 -1.54 4.29 -17.32
C ARG A 34 -2.99 4.66 -17.00
N SER A 35 -3.38 4.64 -15.73
CA SER A 35 -4.74 4.94 -15.27
C SER A 35 -4.76 6.31 -14.58
N SER A 36 -5.89 7.02 -14.55
CA SER A 36 -6.00 8.31 -13.84
C SER A 36 -7.39 8.52 -13.22
N GLY A 37 -7.47 9.46 -12.28
CA GLY A 37 -8.73 9.83 -11.61
C GLY A 37 -9.43 8.64 -10.95
N ALA A 38 -10.75 8.59 -11.09
CA ALA A 38 -11.57 7.54 -10.45
C ALA A 38 -11.23 6.11 -10.91
N GLU A 39 -10.75 5.93 -12.14
CA GLU A 39 -10.30 4.61 -12.63
C GLU A 39 -9.01 4.18 -11.92
N PHE A 40 -8.07 5.10 -11.74
CA PHE A 40 -6.87 4.87 -10.96
C PHE A 40 -7.23 4.51 -9.51
N ASP A 41 -8.08 5.30 -8.86
CA ASP A 41 -8.47 5.08 -7.46
C ASP A 41 -9.09 3.70 -7.28
N LYS A 42 -10.01 3.31 -8.17
CA LYS A 42 -10.65 1.99 -8.11
C LYS A 42 -9.62 0.86 -8.27
N LYS A 43 -8.78 0.96 -9.30
CA LYS A 43 -7.79 -0.08 -9.61
C LYS A 43 -6.72 -0.19 -8.53
N TYR A 44 -6.27 0.94 -7.99
CA TYR A 44 -5.35 1.00 -6.87
C TYR A 44 -5.94 0.29 -5.65
N MET A 45 -7.19 0.61 -5.29
CA MET A 45 -7.84 0.00 -4.13
C MET A 45 -8.10 -1.50 -4.31
N ASP A 46 -8.51 -1.95 -5.50
CA ASP A 46 -8.71 -3.36 -5.83
C ASP A 46 -7.40 -4.16 -5.66
N GLU A 47 -6.28 -3.64 -6.18
CA GLU A 47 -4.97 -4.27 -6.03
C GLU A 47 -4.45 -4.21 -4.59
N MET A 48 -4.66 -3.10 -3.87
CA MET A 48 -4.26 -2.98 -2.46
C MET A 48 -4.97 -4.00 -1.57
N VAL A 49 -6.28 -4.23 -1.76
CA VAL A 49 -7.01 -5.27 -1.03
C VAL A 49 -6.43 -6.66 -1.33
N LYS A 50 -6.18 -6.96 -2.60
CA LYS A 50 -5.65 -8.25 -3.03
C LYS A 50 -4.26 -8.52 -2.49
N ASP A 51 -3.35 -7.56 -2.61
CA ASP A 51 -1.97 -7.71 -2.13
C ASP A 51 -1.93 -7.80 -0.60
N HIS A 52 -2.71 -7.01 0.14
CA HIS A 52 -2.76 -7.11 1.61
C HIS A 52 -3.39 -8.42 2.11
N GLN A 53 -4.38 -8.99 1.41
CA GLN A 53 -4.90 -10.33 1.72
C GLN A 53 -3.82 -11.40 1.57
N LYS A 54 -3.06 -11.32 0.48
CA LYS A 54 -1.96 -12.25 0.22
C LYS A 54 -0.85 -12.10 1.28
N ASP A 55 -0.43 -10.88 1.57
CA ASP A 55 0.62 -10.60 2.55
C ASP A 55 0.21 -11.04 3.96
N LEU A 56 -1.08 -10.88 4.32
CA LEU A 56 -1.59 -11.34 5.61
C LEU A 56 -1.47 -12.86 5.73
N LYS A 57 -1.89 -13.58 4.68
CA LYS A 57 -1.79 -15.04 4.63
C LYS A 57 -0.32 -15.50 4.70
N ASP A 58 0.55 -14.88 3.92
CA ASP A 58 1.97 -15.23 3.89
C ASP A 58 2.62 -14.95 5.26
N ALA A 59 2.31 -13.83 5.90
CA ALA A 59 2.80 -13.51 7.24
C ALA A 59 2.33 -14.53 8.29
N GLN A 60 1.06 -14.97 8.24
CA GLN A 60 0.54 -16.00 9.13
C GLN A 60 1.25 -17.35 8.92
N ASP A 61 1.44 -17.76 7.66
CA ASP A 61 2.14 -18.99 7.30
C ASP A 61 3.62 -18.95 7.73
N ILE A 62 4.29 -17.80 7.56
CA ILE A 62 5.67 -17.59 8.03
C ILE A 62 5.73 -17.66 9.56
N ALA A 63 4.84 -16.98 10.28
CA ALA A 63 4.81 -16.99 11.74
C ALA A 63 4.56 -18.40 12.31
N ALA A 64 3.75 -19.23 11.62
CA ALA A 64 3.50 -20.61 12.02
C ALA A 64 4.73 -21.51 11.86
N LYS A 65 5.58 -21.24 10.86
CA LYS A 65 6.79 -22.01 10.54
C LYS A 65 8.08 -21.46 11.17
N ALA A 66 8.03 -20.23 11.68
CA ALA A 66 9.19 -19.54 12.26
C ALA A 66 9.68 -20.24 13.54
N LYS A 67 10.97 -20.59 13.55
CA LYS A 67 11.66 -21.18 14.70
C LYS A 67 12.32 -20.14 15.61
N ASP A 68 12.78 -19.04 15.03
CA ASP A 68 13.38 -17.93 15.79
C ASP A 68 12.27 -17.09 16.43
N ALA A 69 12.34 -16.92 17.76
CA ALA A 69 11.29 -16.27 18.54
C ALA A 69 11.16 -14.76 18.21
N ASP A 70 12.29 -14.07 17.99
CA ASP A 70 12.29 -12.64 17.64
C ASP A 70 11.67 -12.42 16.26
N PHE A 71 12.04 -13.27 15.29
CA PHE A 71 11.47 -13.25 13.95
C PHE A 71 9.98 -13.58 13.98
N LYS A 72 9.56 -14.59 14.75
CA LYS A 72 8.14 -14.90 14.91
C LYS A 72 7.36 -13.72 15.47
N ALA A 73 7.87 -13.07 16.52
CA ALA A 73 7.24 -11.90 17.11
C ALA A 73 7.17 -10.72 16.13
N ALA A 74 8.24 -10.47 15.37
CA ALA A 74 8.28 -9.43 14.35
C ALA A 74 7.24 -9.67 13.24
N VAL A 75 7.13 -10.91 12.75
CA VAL A 75 6.14 -11.28 11.72
C VAL A 75 4.71 -11.20 12.27
N GLN A 76 4.47 -11.59 13.52
CA GLN A 76 3.16 -11.43 14.16
C GLN A 76 2.75 -9.95 14.27
N LYS A 77 3.68 -9.08 14.69
CA LYS A 77 3.45 -7.62 14.72
C LYS A 77 3.14 -7.07 13.33
N ALA A 78 3.88 -7.52 12.31
CA ALA A 78 3.63 -7.15 10.93
C ALA A 78 2.24 -7.61 10.46
N SER A 79 1.85 -8.86 10.77
CA SER A 79 0.56 -9.45 10.44
C SER A 79 -0.61 -8.61 10.98
N THR A 80 -0.53 -8.15 12.23
CA THR A 80 -1.54 -7.25 12.82
C THR A 80 -1.67 -5.96 12.01
N LYS A 81 -0.56 -5.34 11.59
CA LYS A 81 -0.58 -4.11 10.79
C LYS A 81 -1.11 -4.32 9.38
N ILE A 82 -0.75 -5.44 8.73
CA ILE A 82 -1.30 -5.80 7.42
C ILE A 82 -2.82 -5.98 7.53
N ASN A 83 -3.32 -6.62 8.58
CA ASN A 83 -4.75 -6.78 8.81
C ASN A 83 -5.48 -5.44 9.05
N GLU A 84 -4.90 -4.53 9.85
CA GLU A 84 -5.44 -3.17 10.04
C GLU A 84 -5.55 -2.43 8.69
N HIS A 85 -4.50 -2.48 7.87
CA HIS A 85 -4.49 -1.87 6.54
C HIS A 85 -5.49 -2.52 5.58
N LEU A 86 -5.62 -3.85 5.60
CA LEU A 86 -6.59 -4.58 4.80
C LEU A 86 -8.03 -4.14 5.11
N GLN A 87 -8.37 -4.04 6.39
CA GLN A 87 -9.70 -3.57 6.81
C GLN A 87 -9.97 -2.13 6.38
N LEU A 88 -8.94 -1.28 6.38
CA LEU A 88 -9.06 0.08 5.84
C LEU A 88 -9.28 0.06 4.32
N ALA A 89 -8.49 -0.73 3.59
CA ALA A 89 -8.57 -0.84 2.15
C ALA A 89 -9.93 -1.37 1.69
N GLN A 90 -10.46 -2.41 2.35
CA GLN A 90 -11.80 -2.96 2.09
C GLN A 90 -12.90 -1.93 2.34
N ARG A 91 -12.79 -1.12 3.40
CA ARG A 91 -13.77 -0.05 3.68
C ARG A 91 -13.78 1.03 2.61
N ILE A 92 -12.59 1.42 2.13
CA ILE A 92 -12.46 2.42 1.06
C ILE A 92 -12.99 1.86 -0.26
N ALA A 93 -12.64 0.61 -0.61
CA ALA A 93 -13.10 -0.03 -1.85
C ALA A 93 -14.62 -0.31 -1.87
N GLY A 94 -15.21 -0.64 -0.71
CA GLY A 94 -16.64 -0.88 -0.56
C GLY A 94 -17.48 0.39 -0.35
N SER A 95 -16.85 1.54 -0.08
CA SER A 95 -17.54 2.82 -0.05
C SER A 95 -17.63 3.38 -1.47
N PRO A 96 -18.81 3.86 -1.93
CA PRO A 96 -18.84 4.65 -3.15
C PRO A 96 -17.92 5.84 -2.93
N ALA A 97 -16.88 5.95 -3.75
CA ALA A 97 -15.78 6.88 -3.57
C ALA A 97 -16.27 8.26 -3.11
N ALA A 98 -15.67 8.77 -2.03
CA ALA A 98 -15.76 10.18 -1.62
C ALA A 98 -15.02 11.10 -2.62
N GLY A 99 -15.36 10.93 -3.90
CA GLY A 99 -14.84 11.66 -5.06
C GLY A 99 -15.96 12.12 -6.00
N SER A 100 -17.21 12.14 -5.54
CA SER A 100 -18.27 12.93 -6.18
C SER A 100 -18.25 14.33 -5.60
N THR A 101 -17.21 15.11 -5.93
CA THR A 101 -17.35 16.57 -5.91
C THR A 101 -18.42 16.92 -6.94
N SER A 102 -19.57 17.31 -6.41
CA SER A 102 -20.69 17.87 -7.15
C SER A 102 -20.22 18.99 -8.08
N SER A 103 -20.07 18.66 -9.36
CA SER A 103 -20.06 19.61 -10.45
C SER A 103 -21.49 20.15 -10.64
N THR A 104 -21.85 21.18 -9.87
CA THR A 104 -23.02 22.01 -10.14
C THR A 104 -22.70 23.49 -9.88
N GLY A 105 -22.62 24.28 -10.95
CA GLY A 105 -23.02 25.70 -10.93
C GLY A 105 -21.95 26.78 -10.72
N SER A 106 -21.33 27.21 -11.82
CA SER A 106 -20.93 28.57 -12.20
C SER A 106 -20.87 29.70 -11.14
N LYS A 107 -19.70 30.33 -11.00
CA LYS A 107 -19.54 31.79 -11.15
C LYS A 107 -18.06 32.16 -11.38
N LYS A 108 -17.85 33.06 -12.34
CA LYS A 108 -16.57 33.71 -12.67
C LYS A 108 -15.94 34.29 -11.41
N GLU A 109 -14.66 34.02 -11.19
CA GLU A 109 -13.73 35.00 -10.64
C GLU A 109 -12.37 34.79 -11.28
N VAL A 110 -11.88 35.86 -11.92
CA VAL A 110 -10.57 35.96 -12.55
C VAL A 110 -9.65 36.58 -11.51
N ASN A 111 -8.53 35.93 -11.16
CA ASN A 111 -7.31 36.67 -10.83
C ASN A 111 -6.05 35.81 -11.00
N PRO A 112 -4.91 36.39 -11.43
CA PRO A 112 -3.78 35.68 -12.02
C PRO A 112 -2.64 35.44 -11.02
N GLY A 113 -1.78 34.48 -11.38
CA GLY A 113 -0.43 34.34 -10.84
C GLY A 113 -0.31 33.14 -9.91
N ILE A 114 0.47 32.14 -10.30
CA ILE A 114 1.92 32.10 -10.01
C ILE A 114 2.58 31.16 -11.02
N ASN A 115 3.67 31.66 -11.59
CA ASN A 115 4.53 31.03 -12.59
C ASN A 115 5.53 30.10 -11.88
N TYR A 116 5.58 28.82 -12.23
CA TYR A 116 6.68 27.94 -11.81
C TYR A 116 7.81 28.04 -12.83
N SER A 117 8.85 28.79 -12.48
CA SER A 117 10.11 28.81 -13.22
C SER A 117 11.06 27.73 -12.71
N LYS A 118 11.52 26.93 -13.67
CA LYS A 118 12.76 26.13 -13.80
C LYS A 118 13.37 25.45 -12.57
#